data_AF-A0A849QE15-F1
#
_entry.id   AF-A0A849QE15-F1
#
_cell.length_a   1.000
_cell.length_b   1.000
_cell.length_c   1.000
_cell.angle_alpha   90.00
_cell.angle_beta   90.00
_cell.angle_gamma   90.00
#
_symmetry.space_group_name_H-M   'P 1'
#
loop_
_entity.id
_entity.type
_entity.pdbx_description
1 polymer ?
#
loop_
_entity_poly.entity_id
_entity_poly.type
_entity_poly.pdbx_seq_one_letter_code
_entity_poly.pdbx_strand_id
1 'polypeptide(L)'
;MPIVELVAKRTLESNPNIGLSVIDLVILLWLYSNPYDSKKRQLSSIRNVLKMCETLQTPGKGIELTGEELTQIVLGSLDRLQDKKLVFIRSAGRHFVKSTLTDAGVNLVRESMNLPSLKRVIAEFGNNP
;
A
#
# COMPACT_ATOMS: atom_id res chain seq x y z
N MET A 1 -1.92 -7.22 13.52
CA MET A 1 -2.08 -6.74 12.12
C MET A 1 -2.15 -5.22 12.07
N PRO A 2 -1.27 -4.54 11.31
CA PRO A 2 -1.37 -3.10 11.06
C PRO A 2 -2.72 -2.75 10.42
N ILE A 3 -3.31 -1.62 10.80
CA ILE A 3 -4.60 -1.15 10.25
C ILE A 3 -4.57 -1.10 8.72
N VAL A 4 -3.45 -0.65 8.13
CA VAL A 4 -3.28 -0.60 6.67
C VAL A 4 -3.35 -1.97 5.99
N GLU A 5 -2.84 -3.04 6.63
CA GLU A 5 -2.95 -4.41 6.11
C GLU A 5 -4.38 -4.93 6.23
N LEU A 6 -5.08 -4.60 7.34
CA LEU A 6 -6.50 -4.92 7.49
C LEU A 6 -7.32 -4.26 6.38
N VAL A 7 -7.08 -2.97 6.11
CA VAL A 7 -7.76 -2.24 5.02
C VAL A 7 -7.49 -2.92 3.68
N ALA A 8 -6.22 -3.24 3.38
CA ALA A 8 -5.85 -3.94 2.15
C ALA A 8 -6.56 -5.29 1.99
N LYS A 9 -6.63 -6.11 3.04
CA LYS A 9 -7.35 -7.40 3.01
C LYS A 9 -8.84 -7.23 2.74
N ARG A 10 -9.51 -6.28 3.42
CA ARG A 10 -10.94 -5.99 3.20
C ARG A 10 -11.24 -5.47 1.79
N THR A 11 -10.35 -4.64 1.26
CA THR A 11 -10.44 -4.16 -0.13
C THR A 11 -10.38 -5.33 -1.11
N LEU A 12 -9.45 -6.28 -0.89
CA LEU A 12 -9.30 -7.45 -1.75
C LEU A 12 -10.49 -8.40 -1.64
N GLU A 13 -11.01 -8.65 -0.43
CA GLU A 13 -12.22 -9.46 -0.20
C GLU A 13 -13.43 -8.91 -0.96
N SER A 14 -13.55 -7.57 -1.02
CA SER A 14 -14.65 -6.90 -1.71
C SER A 14 -14.44 -6.82 -3.23
N ASN A 15 -13.21 -7.05 -3.70
CA ASN A 15 -12.83 -6.96 -5.10
C ASN A 15 -11.89 -8.11 -5.50
N PRO A 16 -12.34 -9.38 -5.46
CA PRO A 16 -11.45 -10.55 -5.56
C PRO A 16 -10.73 -10.66 -6.93
N ASN A 17 -11.30 -10.07 -7.98
CA ASN A 17 -10.81 -10.21 -9.37
C ASN A 17 -9.95 -9.03 -9.85
N ILE A 18 -9.52 -8.13 -8.97
CA ILE A 18 -8.70 -6.96 -9.37
C ILE A 18 -7.30 -7.36 -9.85
N GLY A 19 -6.84 -8.56 -9.47
CA GLY A 19 -5.51 -9.05 -9.80
C GLY A 19 -4.41 -8.26 -9.12
N LEU A 20 -4.64 -7.86 -7.86
CA LEU A 20 -3.69 -7.21 -6.97
C LEU A 20 -3.54 -8.07 -5.72
N SER A 21 -2.34 -8.07 -5.14
CA SER A 21 -2.07 -8.66 -3.84
C SER A 21 -2.39 -7.69 -2.70
N VAL A 22 -2.43 -8.20 -1.47
CA VAL A 22 -2.52 -7.38 -0.25
C VAL A 22 -1.38 -6.35 -0.20
N ILE A 23 -0.17 -6.73 -0.62
CA ILE A 23 0.99 -5.84 -0.62
C ILE A 23 0.83 -4.70 -1.62
N ASP A 24 0.26 -4.99 -2.80
CA ASP A 24 -0.03 -3.97 -3.81
C ASP A 24 -1.03 -2.94 -3.27
N LEU A 25 -2.05 -3.40 -2.56
CA LEU A 25 -3.04 -2.52 -1.91
C LEU A 25 -2.44 -1.71 -0.76
N VAL A 26 -1.54 -2.30 0.05
CA VAL A 26 -0.80 -1.57 1.10
C VAL A 26 0.03 -0.44 0.48
N ILE A 27 0.71 -0.70 -0.63
CA ILE A 27 1.53 0.30 -1.34
C ILE A 27 0.64 1.38 -1.97
N LEU A 28 -0.51 1.01 -2.55
CA LEU A 28 -1.48 1.95 -3.09
C LEU A 28 -2.04 2.88 -1.99
N LEU A 29 -2.40 2.33 -0.83
CA LEU A 29 -2.86 3.09 0.33
C LEU A 29 -1.76 4.00 0.88
N TRP A 30 -0.51 3.54 0.91
CA TRP A 30 0.63 4.37 1.26
C TRP A 30 0.80 5.54 0.29
N LEU A 31 0.69 5.32 -1.02
CA LEU A 31 0.71 6.39 -2.03
C LEU A 31 -0.48 7.35 -1.93
N TYR A 32 -1.60 6.92 -1.35
CA TYR A 32 -2.76 7.76 -1.09
C TYR A 32 -2.60 8.63 0.16
N SER A 33 -1.97 8.12 1.22
CA SER A 33 -1.93 8.75 2.56
C SER A 33 -1.07 10.02 2.68
N ASN A 34 -0.51 10.55 1.59
CA ASN A 34 0.31 11.77 1.65
C ASN A 34 0.11 12.65 0.40
N PRO A 35 -0.63 13.78 0.54
CA PRO A 35 -1.00 14.64 -0.58
C PRO A 35 0.07 15.67 -0.99
N TYR A 36 1.28 15.69 -0.38
CA TYR A 36 2.26 16.75 -0.64
C TYR A 36 3.03 16.63 -1.98
N ASP A 37 3.30 17.81 -2.55
CA ASP A 37 3.49 18.17 -3.96
C ASP A 37 4.75 17.62 -4.68
N SER A 38 5.72 17.08 -3.95
CA SER A 38 6.98 16.66 -4.59
C SER A 38 6.86 15.36 -5.40
N LYS A 39 5.74 14.63 -5.24
CA LYS A 39 5.49 13.27 -5.78
C LYS A 39 6.58 12.26 -5.38
N LYS A 40 7.54 12.66 -4.53
CA LYS A 40 8.74 11.91 -4.13
C LYS A 40 8.47 11.25 -2.78
N ARG A 41 8.60 9.94 -2.73
CA ARG A 41 8.28 9.09 -1.59
C ARG A 41 9.49 8.31 -1.14
N GLN A 42 9.80 8.34 0.16
CA GLN A 42 10.91 7.60 0.75
C GLN A 42 10.56 6.12 0.88
N LEU A 43 11.37 5.24 0.30
CA LEU A 43 11.16 3.79 0.38
C LEU A 43 11.31 3.27 1.82
N SER A 44 12.09 3.94 2.67
CA SER A 44 12.18 3.60 4.10
C SER A 44 10.83 3.61 4.82
N SER A 45 9.94 4.57 4.50
CA SER A 45 8.62 4.70 5.11
C SER A 45 7.76 3.47 4.83
N ILE A 46 7.64 3.07 3.55
CA ILE A 46 6.86 1.89 3.19
C ILE A 46 7.51 0.60 3.68
N ARG A 47 8.84 0.50 3.70
CA ARG A 47 9.51 -0.67 4.28
C ARG A 47 9.19 -0.85 5.76
N ASN A 48 9.08 0.23 6.53
CA ASN A 48 8.67 0.14 7.93
C ASN A 48 7.24 -0.36 8.09
N VAL A 49 6.32 0.06 7.20
CA VAL A 49 4.96 -0.45 7.16
C VAL A 49 4.94 -1.95 6.81
N LEU A 50 5.68 -2.35 5.78
CA LEU A 50 5.76 -3.74 5.33
C LEU A 50 6.36 -4.68 6.39
N LYS A 51 7.32 -4.21 7.19
CA LYS A 51 7.87 -4.96 8.32
C LYS A 51 6.83 -5.34 9.36
N MET A 52 5.79 -4.53 9.51
CA MET A 52 4.71 -4.78 10.45
C MET A 52 3.62 -5.67 9.85
N CYS A 53 3.61 -5.89 8.53
CA CYS A 53 2.58 -6.67 7.85
C CYS A 53 2.78 -8.17 8.09
N GLU A 54 1.76 -8.83 8.61
CA GLU A 54 1.76 -10.27 8.88
C GLU A 54 1.90 -11.08 7.59
N THR A 55 1.38 -10.58 6.46
CA THR A 55 1.51 -11.21 5.14
C THR A 55 2.97 -11.45 4.72
N LEU A 56 3.94 -10.68 5.23
CA LEU A 56 5.37 -10.84 4.93
C LEU A 56 6.15 -11.50 6.07
N GLN A 57 5.49 -11.90 7.15
CA GLN A 57 6.13 -12.55 8.29
C GLN A 57 6.11 -14.06 8.13
N THR A 58 7.22 -14.71 8.49
CA THR A 58 7.29 -16.15 8.65
C THR A 58 6.62 -16.52 9.98
N PRO A 59 5.70 -17.50 10.01
CA PRO A 59 5.07 -17.96 11.25
C PRO A 59 6.10 -18.31 12.33
N GLY A 60 5.97 -17.69 13.50
CA GLY A 60 6.85 -17.92 14.66
C GLY A 60 8.24 -17.26 14.60
N LYS A 61 8.63 -16.66 13.48
CA LYS A 61 9.95 -16.03 13.31
C LYS A 61 9.90 -14.53 13.02
N GLY A 62 8.72 -13.99 12.68
CA GLY A 62 8.57 -12.60 12.31
C GLY A 62 9.09 -12.33 10.90
N ILE A 63 9.63 -11.13 10.64
CA ILE A 63 10.11 -10.79 9.30
C ILE A 63 11.57 -11.21 9.10
N GLU A 64 11.80 -12.07 8.10
CA GLU A 64 13.14 -12.56 7.72
C GLU A 64 13.68 -11.87 6.44
N LEU A 65 12.99 -10.84 5.95
CA LEU A 65 13.37 -10.10 4.75
C LEU A 65 14.34 -8.95 5.06
N THR A 66 15.41 -8.85 4.27
CA THR A 66 16.36 -7.74 4.29
C THR A 66 15.73 -6.44 3.77
N GLY A 67 16.38 -5.32 4.07
CA GLY A 67 15.94 -4.02 3.55
C GLY A 67 15.99 -3.90 2.03
N GLU A 68 16.84 -4.68 1.36
CA GLU A 68 16.95 -4.72 -0.10
C GLU A 68 15.83 -5.58 -0.71
N GLU A 69 15.55 -6.76 -0.14
CA GLU A 69 14.41 -7.60 -0.56
C GLU A 69 13.08 -6.86 -0.40
N LEU A 70 12.90 -6.13 0.71
CA LEU A 70 11.74 -5.27 0.90
C LEU A 70 11.65 -4.16 -0.14
N THR A 71 12.79 -3.59 -0.57
CA THR A 71 12.81 -2.62 -1.67
C THR A 71 12.36 -3.27 -2.98
N GLN A 72 12.86 -4.46 -3.31
CA GLN A 72 12.47 -5.16 -4.54
C GLN A 72 10.98 -5.52 -4.55
N ILE A 73 10.42 -5.93 -3.40
CA ILE A 73 8.97 -6.16 -3.25
C ILE A 73 8.19 -4.89 -3.55
N VAL A 74 8.63 -3.74 -3.03
CA VAL A 74 7.97 -2.44 -3.28
C VAL A 74 8.05 -2.08 -4.76
N LEU A 75 9.22 -2.20 -5.39
CA LEU A 75 9.41 -1.87 -6.81
C LEU A 75 8.56 -2.77 -7.71
N GLY A 76 8.59 -4.09 -7.52
CA GLY A 76 7.78 -5.01 -8.30
C GLY A 76 6.27 -4.80 -8.10
N SER A 77 5.85 -4.34 -6.93
CA SER A 77 4.46 -3.96 -6.68
C SER A 77 4.07 -2.67 -7.40
N LEU A 78 4.94 -1.67 -7.39
CA LEU A 78 4.73 -0.43 -8.13
C LEU A 78 4.59 -0.69 -9.63
N ASP A 79 5.41 -1.57 -10.20
CA ASP A 79 5.30 -1.98 -11.60
C ASP A 79 3.93 -2.63 -11.89
N ARG A 80 3.46 -3.57 -11.05
CA ARG A 80 2.12 -4.16 -11.20
C ARG A 80 1.00 -3.13 -11.08
N LEU A 81 1.10 -2.17 -10.15
CA LEU A 81 0.14 -1.09 -10.01
C LEU A 81 0.14 -0.18 -11.25
N GLN A 82 1.30 0.02 -11.89
CA GLN A 82 1.43 0.78 -13.12
C GLN A 82 0.80 0.04 -14.30
N ASP A 83 1.02 -1.27 -14.42
CA ASP A 83 0.38 -2.13 -15.44
C ASP A 83 -1.15 -2.10 -15.33
N LYS A 84 -1.67 -2.00 -14.10
CA LYS A 84 -3.09 -1.83 -13.81
C LYS A 84 -3.59 -0.40 -13.98
N LYS A 85 -2.74 0.54 -14.40
CA LYS A 85 -3.03 1.96 -14.60
C LYS A 85 -3.53 2.66 -13.33
N LEU A 86 -3.13 2.19 -12.16
CA LEU A 86 -3.52 2.78 -10.86
C LEU A 86 -2.51 3.84 -10.41
N VAL A 87 -1.27 3.75 -10.90
CA VAL A 87 -0.20 4.70 -10.61
C VAL A 87 0.55 5.07 -11.88
N PHE A 88 1.10 6.28 -11.91
CA PHE A 88 2.08 6.72 -12.89
C PHE A 88 3.44 6.90 -12.20
N ILE A 89 4.44 6.13 -12.61
CA ILE A 89 5.80 6.19 -12.06
C ILE A 89 6.65 7.07 -12.97
N ARG A 90 7.17 8.18 -12.43
CA ARG A 90 8.12 9.07 -13.13
C ARG A 90 9.55 8.59 -13.01
N SER A 91 9.93 8.09 -11.84
CA SER A 91 11.28 7.57 -11.59
C SER A 91 11.27 6.69 -10.35
N ALA A 92 11.92 5.53 -10.39
CA ALA A 92 12.16 4.68 -9.22
C ALA A 92 13.67 4.57 -8.97
N GLY A 93 14.09 4.77 -7.73
CA GLY A 93 15.48 4.63 -7.31
C GLY A 93 15.61 3.90 -5.99
N ARG A 94 16.84 3.72 -5.51
CA ARG A 94 17.13 2.92 -4.31
C ARG A 94 16.54 3.48 -3.02
N HIS A 95 16.38 4.80 -2.93
CA HIS A 95 15.94 5.48 -1.71
C HIS A 95 14.55 6.07 -1.82
N PHE A 96 14.15 6.47 -3.02
CA PHE A 96 12.88 7.13 -3.25
C PHE A 96 12.26 6.72 -4.57
N VAL A 97 10.94 6.83 -4.64
CA VAL A 97 10.16 6.74 -5.88
C VAL A 97 9.44 8.05 -6.12
N LYS A 98 9.37 8.50 -7.38
CA LYS A 98 8.49 9.57 -7.82
C LYS A 98 7.30 8.95 -8.52
N SER A 99 6.14 8.96 -7.89
CA SER A 99 4.91 8.40 -8.45
C SER A 99 3.69 9.24 -8.09
N THR A 100 2.64 9.08 -8.90
CA THR A 100 1.35 9.73 -8.70
C THR A 100 0.24 8.71 -8.88
N LEU A 101 -0.80 8.78 -8.06
CA LEU A 101 -2.02 8.03 -8.32
C LEU A 101 -2.70 8.56 -9.58
N THR A 102 -3.26 7.65 -10.38
CA THR A 102 -4.21 8.01 -11.44
C THR A 102 -5.60 8.21 -10.83
N ASP A 103 -6.54 8.75 -11.61
CA ASP A 103 -7.93 8.84 -11.17
C ASP A 103 -8.51 7.46 -10.83
N ALA A 104 -8.14 6.43 -11.59
CA ALA A 104 -8.53 5.04 -11.30
C ALA A 104 -7.96 4.56 -9.95
N GLY A 105 -6.69 4.87 -9.65
CA GLY A 105 -6.08 4.54 -8.36
C GLY A 105 -6.74 5.26 -7.19
N VAL A 106 -7.05 6.56 -7.35
CA VAL A 106 -7.77 7.35 -6.34
C VAL A 106 -9.17 6.80 -6.11
N ASN A 107 -9.90 6.50 -7.18
CA ASN A 107 -11.27 5.97 -7.08
C ASN A 107 -11.30 4.60 -6.40
N LEU A 108 -10.38 3.69 -6.76
CA LEU A 108 -10.28 2.38 -6.11
C LEU A 108 -10.11 2.52 -4.59
N VAL A 109 -9.20 3.41 -4.15
CA VAL A 109 -8.98 3.64 -2.71
C VAL A 109 -10.22 4.24 -2.05
N ARG A 110 -10.87 5.23 -2.67
CA ARG A 110 -12.07 5.90 -2.13
C ARG A 110 -13.26 4.95 -2.01
N GLU A 111 -13.54 4.16 -3.04
CA GLU A 111 -14.59 3.16 -3.03
C GLU A 111 -14.35 2.12 -1.93
N SER A 112 -13.10 1.71 -1.76
CA SER A 112 -12.70 0.79 -0.69
C SER A 112 -12.93 1.38 0.70
N MET A 113 -12.54 2.64 0.94
CA MET A 113 -12.77 3.31 2.24
C MET A 113 -14.26 3.53 2.56
N ASN A 114 -15.13 3.56 1.54
CA ASN A 114 -16.56 3.71 1.71
C ASN A 114 -17.27 2.43 2.19
N LEU A 115 -16.58 1.29 2.20
CA LEU A 115 -17.12 0.03 2.71
C LEU A 115 -17.54 0.18 4.18
N PRO A 116 -18.78 -0.20 4.57
CA PRO A 116 -19.27 -0.03 5.95
C PRO A 116 -18.37 -0.68 7.01
N SER A 117 -17.74 -1.81 6.68
CA SER A 117 -16.79 -2.51 7.53
C SER A 117 -15.53 -1.70 7.81
N LEU A 118 -15.05 -0.93 6.82
CA LEU A 118 -13.87 -0.08 6.94
C LEU A 118 -14.19 1.26 7.57
N LYS A 119 -15.41 1.79 7.39
CA LYS A 119 -15.84 3.02 8.08
C LYS A 119 -15.75 2.91 9.60
N ARG A 120 -16.11 1.75 10.19
CA ARG A 120 -15.95 1.53 11.64
C ARG A 120 -14.48 1.50 12.05
N VAL A 121 -13.62 0.79 11.32
CA VAL A 121 -12.18 0.72 11.60
C VAL A 121 -11.53 2.10 11.48
N ILE A 122 -11.89 2.89 10.47
CA ILE A 122 -11.40 4.26 10.31
C ILE A 122 -11.93 5.17 11.42
N ALA A 123 -13.19 5.02 11.84
CA ALA A 123 -13.76 5.80 12.94
C ALA A 123 -13.09 5.47 14.30
N GLU A 124 -12.77 4.19 14.53
CA GLU A 124 -12.15 3.73 15.78
C GLU A 124 -10.66 4.03 15.86
N PHE A 125 -9.93 4.02 14.73
CA PHE A 125 -8.47 4.09 14.74
C PHE A 125 -7.85 5.19 13.85
N GLY A 126 -8.65 5.85 13.00
CA GLY A 126 -8.17 6.86 12.04
C GLY A 126 -8.19 8.30 12.58
N ASN A 127 -8.97 8.58 13.62
CA ASN A 127 -9.01 9.88 14.30
C ASN A 127 -8.19 9.82 15.61
N ASN A 128 -6.87 9.79 15.51
CA ASN A 128 -6.01 10.18 16.62
C ASN A 128 -5.41 11.55 16.28
N PRO A 129 -5.67 12.61 17.09
CA PRO A 129 -5.15 13.95 16.87
C PRO A 129 -3.61 14.02 16.99
#